data_AF-A0A3D9BKX7-F1
#
_entry.id   AF-A0A3D9BKX7-F1
#
_cell.length_a   1.000
_cell.length_b   1.000
_cell.length_c   1.000
_cell.angle_alpha   90.00
_cell.angle_beta   90.00
_cell.angle_gamma   90.00
#
_symmetry.space_group_name_H-M   'P 1'
#
loop_
_entity.id
_entity.type
_entity.pdbx_description
1 polymer ?
#
loop_
_entity_poly.entity_id
_entity_poly.type
_entity_poly.pdbx_seq_one_letter_code
_entity_poly.pdbx_strand_id
1 'polypeptide(L)'
;MNLGKFNSYLNLIYLALFIFLFSCQKKELSYFEKIAFNDVALKDPTPAEWRYNKKEHDQTFQDFQKLKKIKPEEGKNIIYLQPIGEFNILQKKQIELTKQYLAKYFQLETKILPTLSNTIFPKSAKRIRSNNQEQILATYLLDSILIKKKPKDAVVLMGITEKDLFPRPKWNYVFGLATYENGVGVTSMFRFYDGNLTESNFNKSLERLLKISSHEIGHMFGVSHCLNANCVMNGTNNLTETDSHFARACSLCQQKLNSSLKYDNQKRLIELRDFFEKQNLNSEFLRAETDFKILK
;
A
#
# COMPACT_ATOMS: atom_id res chain seq x y z
N MET A 1 -67.37 -38.99 -5.65
CA MET A 1 -66.22 -38.35 -4.96
C MET A 1 -65.18 -37.99 -5.99
N ASN A 2 -64.72 -36.74 -5.99
CA ASN A 2 -64.20 -36.03 -7.16
C ASN A 2 -62.66 -36.20 -7.29
N LEU A 3 -62.22 -37.15 -8.12
CA LEU A 3 -60.79 -37.48 -8.35
C LEU A 3 -59.97 -36.35 -9.01
N GLY A 4 -60.62 -35.32 -9.57
CA GLY A 4 -59.94 -34.22 -10.28
C GLY A 4 -59.25 -33.18 -9.38
N LYS A 5 -59.64 -33.05 -8.11
CA LYS A 5 -59.06 -32.02 -7.21
C LYS A 5 -57.74 -32.45 -6.57
N PHE A 6 -57.49 -33.74 -6.37
CA PHE A 6 -56.28 -34.22 -5.69
C PHE A 6 -55.01 -34.05 -6.55
N ASN A 7 -55.16 -34.15 -7.87
CA ASN A 7 -54.05 -34.07 -8.83
C ASN A 7 -53.52 -32.62 -9.02
N SER A 8 -54.37 -31.62 -8.80
CA SER A 8 -53.97 -30.20 -8.88
C SER A 8 -53.11 -29.76 -7.69
N TYR A 9 -53.40 -30.24 -6.48
CA TYR A 9 -52.59 -29.94 -5.28
C TYR A 9 -51.24 -30.64 -5.29
N LEU A 10 -51.15 -31.88 -5.79
CA LEU A 10 -49.86 -32.56 -5.95
C LEU A 10 -48.95 -31.82 -6.94
N ASN A 11 -49.49 -31.39 -8.08
CA ASN A 11 -48.72 -30.64 -9.08
C ASN A 11 -48.25 -29.27 -8.58
N LEU A 12 -49.05 -28.57 -7.76
CA LEU A 12 -48.63 -27.32 -7.12
C LEU A 12 -47.53 -27.52 -6.06
N ILE A 13 -47.57 -28.62 -5.31
CA ILE A 13 -46.53 -28.97 -4.33
C ILE A 13 -45.23 -29.37 -5.03
N TYR A 14 -45.30 -30.16 -6.12
CA TYR A 14 -44.13 -30.50 -6.93
C TYR A 14 -43.53 -29.28 -7.64
N LEU A 15 -44.36 -28.35 -8.14
CA LEU A 15 -43.87 -27.10 -8.74
C LEU A 15 -43.22 -26.17 -7.70
N ALA A 16 -43.79 -26.07 -6.49
CA ALA A 16 -43.20 -25.31 -5.40
C ALA A 16 -41.89 -25.94 -4.89
N LEU A 17 -41.80 -27.26 -4.79
CA LEU A 17 -40.56 -27.98 -4.48
C LEU A 17 -39.51 -27.83 -5.59
N PHE A 18 -39.92 -27.80 -6.87
CA PHE A 18 -39.00 -27.55 -7.98
C PHE A 18 -38.46 -26.11 -7.98
N ILE A 19 -39.29 -25.12 -7.63
CA ILE A 19 -38.87 -23.71 -7.51
C ILE A 19 -37.94 -23.52 -6.30
N PHE A 20 -38.18 -24.21 -5.18
CA PHE A 20 -37.27 -24.19 -4.02
C PHE A 20 -35.95 -24.94 -4.25
N LEU A 21 -35.94 -25.99 -5.07
CA LEU A 21 -34.71 -26.73 -5.43
C LEU A 21 -33.83 -25.98 -6.44
N PHE A 22 -34.38 -25.05 -7.22
CA PHE A 22 -33.62 -24.25 -8.21
C PHE A 22 -33.19 -22.85 -7.71
N SER A 23 -33.55 -22.45 -6.49
CA SER A 23 -33.17 -21.13 -5.93
C SER A 23 -31.83 -21.13 -5.17
N CYS A 24 -31.06 -22.22 -5.22
CA CYS A 24 -29.67 -22.23 -4.74
C CYS A 24 -28.70 -21.99 -5.91
N GLN A 25 -28.81 -20.84 -6.58
CA GLN A 25 -27.66 -20.33 -7.32
C GLN A 25 -26.57 -20.02 -6.29
N LYS A 26 -25.54 -20.88 -6.19
CA LYS A 26 -24.34 -20.58 -5.41
C LYS A 26 -23.79 -19.26 -5.93
N LYS A 27 -23.94 -18.19 -5.14
CA LYS A 27 -23.41 -16.87 -5.46
C LYS A 27 -21.90 -17.01 -5.66
N GLU A 28 -21.42 -16.74 -6.87
CA GLU A 28 -19.98 -16.75 -7.13
C GLU A 28 -19.33 -15.65 -6.30
N LEU A 29 -18.26 -16.02 -5.58
CA LEU A 29 -17.50 -15.06 -4.77
C LEU A 29 -16.78 -14.08 -5.70
N SER A 30 -16.82 -12.79 -5.34
CA SER A 30 -16.00 -11.76 -5.96
C SER A 30 -14.51 -12.02 -5.74
N TYR A 31 -13.66 -11.33 -6.51
CA TYR A 31 -12.20 -11.40 -6.34
C TYR A 31 -11.77 -11.15 -4.89
N PHE A 32 -12.30 -10.08 -4.25
CA PHE A 32 -11.91 -9.71 -2.89
C PHE A 32 -12.37 -10.74 -1.85
N GLU A 33 -13.57 -11.32 -2.05
CA GLU A 33 -14.07 -12.41 -1.19
C GLU A 33 -13.21 -13.68 -1.34
N LYS A 34 -12.73 -14.01 -2.55
CA LYS A 34 -11.82 -15.14 -2.78
C LYS A 34 -10.48 -14.93 -2.07
N ILE A 35 -9.83 -13.77 -2.25
CA ILE A 35 -8.51 -13.54 -1.62
C ILE A 35 -8.58 -13.24 -0.12
N ALA A 36 -9.77 -12.95 0.44
CA ALA A 36 -9.97 -12.77 1.87
C ALA A 36 -9.65 -14.04 2.67
N PHE A 37 -9.84 -15.24 2.08
CA PHE A 37 -9.42 -16.50 2.71
C PHE A 37 -7.90 -16.59 2.98
N ASN A 38 -7.10 -15.78 2.28
CA ASN A 38 -5.64 -15.71 2.45
C ASN A 38 -5.18 -14.53 3.32
N ASP A 39 -6.10 -13.71 3.84
CA ASP A 39 -5.74 -12.65 4.77
C ASP A 39 -5.17 -13.24 6.06
N VAL A 40 -3.97 -12.78 6.43
CA VAL A 40 -3.28 -13.26 7.63
C VAL A 40 -3.72 -12.40 8.81
N ALA A 41 -4.30 -13.04 9.83
CA ALA A 41 -4.71 -12.33 11.04
C ALA A 41 -3.53 -11.63 11.71
N LEU A 42 -3.76 -10.43 12.22
CA LEU A 42 -2.76 -9.75 13.05
C LEU A 42 -2.68 -10.42 14.42
N LYS A 43 -1.46 -10.52 14.95
CA LYS A 43 -1.23 -10.95 16.33
C LYS A 43 -1.51 -9.81 17.30
N ASP A 44 -1.57 -10.15 18.59
CA ASP A 44 -1.56 -9.16 19.65
C ASP A 44 -0.24 -8.37 19.62
N PRO A 45 -0.30 -7.03 19.72
CA PRO A 45 0.90 -6.21 19.59
C PRO A 45 1.75 -6.26 20.85
N THR A 46 3.07 -6.25 20.65
CA THR A 46 4.08 -6.14 21.69
C THR A 46 4.38 -4.66 22.04
N PRO A 47 4.99 -4.36 23.20
CA PRO A 47 5.28 -2.97 23.59
C PRO A 47 6.11 -2.14 22.60
N ALA A 48 6.91 -2.79 21.74
CA ALA A 48 7.72 -2.11 20.72
C ALA A 48 6.94 -1.78 19.44
N GLU A 49 5.74 -2.35 19.25
CA GLU A 49 4.96 -2.26 18.03
C GLU A 49 3.98 -1.08 18.03
N TRP A 50 3.57 -0.66 16.83
CA TRP A 50 2.75 0.52 16.61
C TRP A 50 1.41 0.41 17.34
N ARG A 51 0.70 -0.69 17.14
CA ARG A 51 -0.65 -0.94 17.68
C ARG A 51 -0.71 -1.01 19.21
N TYR A 52 0.41 -1.28 19.90
CA TYR A 52 0.46 -1.23 21.36
C TYR A 52 0.39 0.22 21.86
N ASN A 53 1.07 1.13 21.17
CA ASN A 53 1.25 2.52 21.59
C ASN A 53 0.24 3.48 20.97
N LYS A 54 -0.47 3.05 19.93
CA LYS A 54 -1.42 3.84 19.14
C LYS A 54 -2.78 3.17 19.12
N LYS A 55 -3.76 3.80 19.76
CA LYS A 55 -5.15 3.41 19.64
C LYS A 55 -5.73 4.08 18.41
N GLU A 56 -5.95 3.28 17.37
CA GLU A 56 -6.52 3.70 16.09
C GLU A 56 -7.90 3.06 15.91
N HIS A 57 -8.72 3.68 15.06
CA HIS A 57 -10.03 3.15 14.72
C HIS A 57 -9.98 2.43 13.38
N ASP A 58 -10.73 1.34 13.28
CA ASP A 58 -10.95 0.67 12.02
C ASP A 58 -11.62 1.59 11.01
N GLN A 59 -11.06 1.64 9.80
CA GLN A 59 -11.73 2.23 8.65
C GLN A 59 -12.43 1.11 7.90
N THR A 60 -13.76 1.08 7.93
CA THR A 60 -14.52 0.13 7.12
C THR A 60 -14.47 0.50 5.64
N PHE A 61 -14.94 -0.38 4.76
CA PHE A 61 -15.10 -0.02 3.34
C PHE A 61 -16.11 1.13 3.15
N GLN A 62 -17.19 1.14 3.94
CA GLN A 62 -18.22 2.19 3.90
C GLN A 62 -17.67 3.54 4.35
N ASP A 63 -16.85 3.57 5.40
CA ASP A 63 -16.17 4.79 5.85
C ASP A 63 -15.25 5.32 4.75
N PHE A 64 -14.44 4.42 4.16
CA PHE A 64 -13.57 4.76 3.04
C PHE A 64 -14.35 5.34 1.85
N GLN A 65 -15.51 4.76 1.50
CA GLN A 65 -16.33 5.25 0.39
C GLN A 65 -16.83 6.69 0.61
N LYS A 66 -17.16 7.06 1.85
CA LYS A 66 -17.64 8.40 2.21
C LYS A 66 -16.55 9.48 2.20
N LEU A 67 -15.27 9.09 2.26
CA LEU A 67 -14.17 10.05 2.24
C LEU A 67 -14.05 10.77 0.90
N LYS A 68 -13.93 12.10 0.98
CA LYS A 68 -13.31 12.90 -0.09
C LYS A 68 -11.83 12.53 -0.11
N LYS A 69 -11.38 12.00 -1.24
CA LYS A 69 -10.04 11.46 -1.42
C LYS A 69 -9.55 11.74 -2.82
N ILE A 70 -8.23 11.70 -2.98
CA ILE A 70 -7.59 11.82 -4.29
C ILE A 70 -7.92 10.57 -5.11
N LYS A 71 -8.19 10.79 -6.39
CA LYS A 71 -8.39 9.74 -7.38
C LYS A 71 -7.77 10.19 -8.71
N PRO A 72 -7.36 9.26 -9.57
CA PRO A 72 -6.96 9.58 -10.93
C PRO A 72 -8.12 10.26 -11.68
N GLU A 73 -7.81 11.32 -12.40
CA GLU A 73 -8.73 12.06 -13.26
C GLU A 73 -8.10 12.23 -14.65
N GLU A 74 -8.90 12.63 -15.64
CA GLU A 74 -8.39 12.91 -16.97
C GLU A 74 -7.30 13.99 -16.90
N GLY A 75 -6.12 13.70 -17.44
CA GLY A 75 -4.96 14.57 -17.36
C GLY A 75 -4.29 14.68 -15.98
N LYS A 76 -4.74 13.93 -14.96
CA LYS A 76 -4.15 13.86 -13.61
C LYS A 76 -4.13 12.42 -13.09
N ASN A 77 -3.27 11.60 -13.68
CA ASN A 77 -3.25 10.14 -13.47
C ASN A 77 -1.85 9.55 -13.37
N ILE A 78 -0.81 10.38 -13.17
CA ILE A 78 0.59 9.92 -13.11
C ILE A 78 1.10 9.96 -11.66
N ILE A 79 1.77 8.89 -11.24
CA ILE A 79 2.55 8.85 -10.01
C ILE A 79 3.95 9.37 -10.34
N TYR A 80 4.39 10.43 -9.68
CA TYR A 80 5.76 10.90 -9.82
C TYR A 80 6.60 10.51 -8.61
N LEU A 81 7.82 10.04 -8.86
CA LEU A 81 8.86 9.87 -7.85
C LEU A 81 9.85 11.02 -7.96
N GLN A 82 10.14 11.68 -6.85
CA GLN A 82 11.13 12.75 -6.76
C GLN A 82 12.30 12.30 -5.90
N PRO A 83 13.40 11.83 -6.49
CA PRO A 83 14.64 11.62 -5.77
C PRO A 83 15.15 12.95 -5.19
N ILE A 84 15.56 12.95 -3.93
CA ILE A 84 16.05 14.13 -3.20
C ILE A 84 17.31 13.75 -2.44
N GLY A 85 18.44 14.21 -2.96
CA GLY A 85 19.77 14.08 -2.39
C GLY A 85 20.71 13.27 -3.29
N GLU A 86 21.68 12.61 -2.70
CA GLU A 86 22.77 11.92 -3.41
C GLU A 86 22.60 10.40 -3.31
N PHE A 87 22.52 9.74 -4.46
CA PHE A 87 22.27 8.30 -4.54
C PHE A 87 23.41 7.57 -5.24
N ASN A 88 23.90 6.51 -4.60
CA ASN A 88 24.83 5.58 -5.21
C ASN A 88 24.12 4.68 -6.25
N ILE A 89 24.89 3.86 -6.97
CA ILE A 89 24.39 3.02 -8.07
C ILE A 89 23.30 2.04 -7.59
N LEU A 90 23.48 1.44 -6.41
CA LEU A 90 22.51 0.51 -5.84
C LEU A 90 21.22 1.22 -5.42
N GLN A 91 21.32 2.40 -4.80
CA GLN A 91 20.14 3.19 -4.42
C GLN A 91 19.36 3.66 -5.67
N LYS A 92 20.07 4.09 -6.73
CA LYS A 92 19.44 4.42 -8.02
C LYS A 92 18.71 3.22 -8.62
N LYS A 93 19.31 2.03 -8.55
CA LYS A 93 18.66 0.77 -8.96
C LYS A 93 17.41 0.48 -8.14
N GLN A 94 17.43 0.69 -6.83
CA GLN A 94 16.25 0.53 -5.97
C GLN A 94 15.13 1.51 -6.33
N ILE A 95 15.45 2.77 -6.64
CA ILE A 95 14.46 3.77 -7.07
C ILE A 95 13.80 3.35 -8.39
N GLU A 96 14.57 2.86 -9.37
CA GLU A 96 14.01 2.38 -10.64
C GLU A 96 13.12 1.13 -10.44
N LEU A 97 13.53 0.19 -9.59
CA LEU A 97 12.69 -0.96 -9.24
C LEU A 97 11.42 -0.54 -8.48
N THR A 98 11.52 0.49 -7.64
CA THR A 98 10.38 1.07 -6.94
C THR A 98 9.38 1.70 -7.92
N LYS A 99 9.84 2.45 -8.92
CA LYS A 99 8.99 2.95 -10.02
C LYS A 99 8.27 1.79 -10.72
N GLN A 100 8.99 0.72 -11.08
CA GLN A 100 8.39 -0.44 -11.76
C GLN A 100 7.37 -1.18 -10.90
N TYR A 101 7.62 -1.28 -9.59
CA TYR A 101 6.71 -1.88 -8.64
C TYR A 101 5.45 -1.02 -8.47
N LEU A 102 5.60 0.28 -8.21
CA LEU A 102 4.48 1.19 -7.98
C LEU A 102 3.58 1.32 -9.21
N ALA A 103 4.17 1.29 -10.42
CA ALA A 103 3.40 1.25 -11.66
C ALA A 103 2.48 0.04 -11.74
N LYS A 104 2.95 -1.15 -11.34
CA LYS A 104 2.12 -2.38 -11.27
C LYS A 104 1.14 -2.34 -10.11
N TYR A 105 1.61 -1.89 -8.94
CA TYR A 105 0.85 -1.89 -7.70
C TYR A 105 -0.38 -0.99 -7.77
N PHE A 106 -0.27 0.16 -8.41
CA PHE A 106 -1.39 1.10 -8.57
C PHE A 106 -2.00 1.06 -9.97
N GLN A 107 -1.38 0.34 -10.93
CA GLN A 107 -1.72 0.35 -12.36
C GLN A 107 -1.87 1.75 -12.94
N LEU A 108 -0.93 2.62 -12.56
CA LEU A 108 -0.82 3.98 -13.03
C LEU A 108 0.57 4.20 -13.61
N GLU A 109 0.67 5.06 -14.63
CA GLU A 109 1.95 5.47 -15.15
C GLU A 109 2.79 6.07 -14.01
N THR A 110 4.03 5.60 -13.86
CA THR A 110 4.94 6.07 -12.82
C THR A 110 6.24 6.59 -13.44
N LYS A 111 6.59 7.84 -13.14
CA LYS A 111 7.76 8.55 -13.70
C LYS A 111 8.71 8.97 -12.58
N ILE A 112 10.00 9.02 -12.90
CA ILE A 112 11.02 9.59 -12.00
C ILE A 112 11.37 10.98 -12.52
N LEU A 113 11.31 11.97 -11.63
CA LEU A 113 11.73 13.35 -11.90
C LEU A 113 13.26 13.50 -11.75
N PRO A 114 13.86 14.56 -12.32
CA PRO A 114 15.25 14.89 -12.07
C PRO A 114 15.54 15.04 -10.57
N THR A 115 16.65 14.49 -10.11
CA THR A 115 17.05 14.52 -8.70
C THR A 115 17.20 15.96 -8.18
N LEU A 116 16.65 16.24 -7.00
CA LEU A 116 16.89 17.49 -6.29
C LEU A 116 18.09 17.36 -5.35
N SER A 117 18.91 18.40 -5.25
CA SER A 117 20.03 18.43 -4.31
C SER A 117 19.57 18.60 -2.86
N ASN A 118 20.35 18.10 -1.90
CA ASN A 118 20.15 18.32 -0.45
C ASN A 118 20.20 19.80 -0.02
N THR A 119 20.64 20.71 -0.90
CA THR A 119 20.66 22.16 -0.66
C THR A 119 19.27 22.78 -0.53
N ILE A 120 18.21 22.07 -0.94
CA ILE A 120 16.83 22.55 -0.79
C ILE A 120 16.35 22.60 0.67
N PHE A 121 17.07 21.95 1.59
CA PHE A 121 16.71 21.90 3.01
C PHE A 121 17.36 23.06 3.78
N PRO A 122 16.57 24.02 4.31
CA PRO A 122 17.11 25.08 5.15
C PRO A 122 17.56 24.53 6.51
N LYS A 123 18.43 25.26 7.21
CA LYS A 123 18.87 24.91 8.57
C LYS A 123 17.72 24.70 9.55
N SER A 124 16.62 25.47 9.43
CA SER A 124 15.43 25.35 10.28
C SER A 124 14.67 24.04 10.10
N ALA A 125 14.84 23.35 8.97
CA ALA A 125 14.23 22.06 8.68
C ALA A 125 15.15 20.88 9.03
N LYS A 126 16.27 21.13 9.70
CA LYS A 126 17.30 20.13 10.03
C LYS A 126 17.48 20.04 11.54
N ARG A 127 17.84 18.85 12.02
CA ARG A 127 18.39 18.66 13.37
C ARG A 127 19.55 17.67 13.33
N ILE A 128 20.48 17.83 14.27
CA ILE A 128 21.58 16.88 14.49
C ILE A 128 21.30 16.13 15.78
N ARG A 129 21.32 14.80 15.73
CA ARG A 129 21.19 13.93 16.91
C ARG A 129 22.55 13.75 17.60
N SER A 130 22.55 13.19 18.81
CA SER A 130 23.77 12.98 19.62
C SER A 130 24.83 12.12 18.92
N ASN A 131 24.43 11.23 18.01
CA ASN A 131 25.31 10.41 17.17
C ASN A 131 25.78 11.13 15.88
N ASN A 132 25.68 12.46 15.83
CA ASN A 132 25.98 13.28 14.66
C ASN A 132 25.13 12.98 13.41
N GLN A 133 24.00 12.29 13.59
CA GLN A 133 23.07 12.00 12.51
C GLN A 133 22.20 13.22 12.20
N GLU A 134 22.31 13.72 10.97
CA GLU A 134 21.40 14.75 10.43
C GLU A 134 20.04 14.13 10.10
N GLN A 135 18.96 14.76 10.56
CA GLN A 135 17.59 14.41 10.20
C GLN A 135 16.86 15.63 9.62
N ILE A 136 15.99 15.38 8.66
CA ILE A 136 15.18 16.39 7.97
C ILE A 136 13.74 16.34 8.48
N LEU A 137 13.14 17.51 8.69
CA LEU A 137 11.74 17.64 9.09
C LEU A 137 10.83 17.26 7.92
N ALA A 138 10.18 16.10 8.03
CA ALA A 138 9.37 15.54 6.95
C ALA A 138 8.21 16.47 6.57
N THR A 139 7.53 17.08 7.55
CA THR A 139 6.41 18.01 7.29
C THR A 139 6.85 19.24 6.50
N TYR A 140 8.04 19.79 6.79
CA TYR A 140 8.59 20.89 5.99
C TYR A 140 8.82 20.47 4.53
N LEU A 141 9.38 19.28 4.31
CA LEU A 141 9.58 18.75 2.97
C LEU A 141 8.25 18.57 2.22
N LEU A 142 7.20 18.07 2.87
CA LEU A 142 5.88 17.97 2.25
C LEU A 142 5.32 19.36 1.92
N ASP A 143 5.13 20.19 2.94
CA ASP A 143 4.31 21.41 2.88
C ASP A 143 5.00 22.54 2.11
N SER A 144 6.32 22.66 2.25
CA SER A 144 7.07 23.80 1.70
C SER A 144 7.74 23.51 0.37
N ILE A 145 7.97 22.23 0.02
CA ILE A 145 8.71 21.82 -1.16
C ILE A 145 7.84 20.97 -2.09
N LEU A 146 7.40 19.78 -1.66
CA LEU A 146 6.77 18.82 -2.56
C LEU A 146 5.42 19.29 -3.08
N ILE A 147 4.56 19.90 -2.25
CA ILE A 147 3.28 20.47 -2.71
C ILE A 147 3.50 21.45 -3.87
N LYS A 148 4.50 22.33 -3.75
CA LYS A 148 4.80 23.35 -4.76
C LYS A 148 5.46 22.79 -6.02
N LYS A 149 6.09 21.62 -5.91
CA LYS A 149 6.79 20.94 -7.02
C LYS A 149 5.97 19.85 -7.70
N LYS A 150 4.79 19.53 -7.17
CA LYS A 150 3.88 18.53 -7.76
C LYS A 150 3.54 18.89 -9.21
N PRO A 151 3.93 18.05 -10.19
CA PRO A 151 3.55 18.27 -11.59
C PRO A 151 2.03 18.39 -11.74
N LYS A 152 1.57 19.17 -12.72
CA LYS A 152 0.13 19.46 -12.90
C LYS A 152 -0.68 18.21 -13.25
N ASP A 153 -0.05 17.26 -13.94
CA ASP A 153 -0.58 15.97 -14.36
C ASP A 153 -0.35 14.84 -13.33
N ALA A 154 0.26 15.17 -12.19
CA ALA A 154 0.47 14.22 -11.11
C ALA A 154 -0.84 13.98 -10.35
N VAL A 155 -1.23 12.70 -10.22
CA VAL A 155 -2.22 12.33 -9.20
C VAL A 155 -1.56 12.38 -7.81
N VAL A 156 -0.34 11.87 -7.70
CA VAL A 156 0.49 11.92 -6.48
C VAL A 156 1.95 12.18 -6.80
N LEU A 157 2.66 12.80 -5.86
CA LEU A 157 4.11 13.01 -5.88
C LEU A 157 4.77 12.39 -4.64
N MET A 158 5.62 11.40 -4.84
CA MET A 158 6.33 10.71 -3.78
C MET A 158 7.82 11.07 -3.78
N GLY A 159 8.27 11.78 -2.76
CA GLY A 159 9.68 12.01 -2.51
C GLY A 159 10.38 10.72 -2.06
N ILE A 160 11.62 10.51 -2.52
CA ILE A 160 12.51 9.49 -2.00
C ILE A 160 13.81 10.17 -1.63
N THR A 161 14.26 10.04 -0.37
CA THR A 161 15.49 10.67 0.11
C THR A 161 16.40 9.67 0.81
N GLU A 162 17.70 9.84 0.67
CA GLU A 162 18.72 9.12 1.45
C GLU A 162 18.90 9.71 2.86
N LYS A 163 18.29 10.86 3.16
CA LYS A 163 18.37 11.51 4.48
C LYS A 163 17.37 10.92 5.46
N ASP A 164 17.75 10.86 6.74
CA ASP A 164 16.83 10.42 7.79
C ASP A 164 15.74 11.47 8.04
N LEU A 165 14.55 11.03 8.42
CA LEU A 165 13.37 11.90 8.57
C LEU A 165 12.87 11.92 10.00
N PHE A 166 12.32 13.05 10.42
CA PHE A 166 11.53 13.15 11.64
C PHE A 166 10.24 13.96 11.40
N PRO A 167 9.11 13.62 12.05
CA PRO A 167 7.83 14.27 11.76
C PRO A 167 7.60 15.54 12.61
N ARG A 168 8.16 15.58 13.83
CA ARG A 168 8.04 16.69 14.78
C ARG A 168 9.10 16.59 15.89
N PRO A 169 9.41 17.69 16.62
CA PRO A 169 10.54 17.72 17.55
C PRO A 169 10.58 16.59 18.59
N LYS A 170 9.43 16.20 19.15
CA LYS A 170 9.34 15.15 20.19
C LYS A 170 9.49 13.70 19.68
N TRP A 171 9.51 13.49 18.36
CA TRP A 171 9.55 12.15 17.76
C TRP A 171 10.95 11.76 17.33
N ASN A 172 11.27 10.46 17.35
CA ASN A 172 12.59 9.94 17.03
C ASN A 172 12.89 9.96 15.52
N TYR A 173 12.06 9.32 14.72
CA TYR A 173 12.16 9.33 13.26
C TYR A 173 10.85 8.83 12.66
N VAL A 174 10.73 8.90 11.33
CA VAL A 174 9.73 8.17 10.54
C VAL A 174 10.40 7.57 9.30
N PHE A 175 9.89 6.44 8.80
CA PHE A 175 10.34 5.89 7.52
C PHE A 175 9.73 6.63 6.35
N GLY A 176 8.51 7.14 6.51
CA GLY A 176 7.83 7.97 5.54
C GLY A 176 6.80 8.88 6.18
N LEU A 177 6.25 9.78 5.38
CA LEU A 177 5.12 10.61 5.77
C LEU A 177 4.37 11.05 4.52
N ALA A 178 3.04 10.97 4.54
CA ALA A 178 2.18 11.43 3.47
C ALA A 178 1.09 12.39 3.96
N THR A 179 0.64 13.25 3.05
CA THR A 179 -0.60 14.01 3.20
C THR A 179 -1.78 13.21 2.68
N TYR A 180 -2.92 13.24 3.37
CA TYR A 180 -4.16 12.64 2.87
C TYR A 180 -4.81 13.44 1.73
N GLU A 181 -4.62 14.78 1.69
CA GLU A 181 -5.38 15.65 0.79
C GLU A 181 -4.57 16.26 -0.35
N ASN A 182 -3.27 16.49 -0.17
CA ASN A 182 -2.44 17.16 -1.17
C ASN A 182 -1.78 16.19 -2.17
N GLY A 183 -1.81 14.89 -1.86
CA GLY A 183 -1.23 13.84 -2.70
C GLY A 183 0.27 14.01 -2.84
N VAL A 184 0.92 14.35 -1.74
CA VAL A 184 2.38 14.31 -1.62
C VAL A 184 2.79 13.46 -0.43
N GLY A 185 3.95 12.85 -0.52
CA GLY A 185 4.58 12.14 0.58
C GLY A 185 6.07 11.98 0.38
N VAL A 186 6.75 11.40 1.35
CA VAL A 186 8.17 11.10 1.28
C VAL A 186 8.48 9.78 1.97
N THR A 187 9.41 9.02 1.41
CA THR A 187 10.05 7.85 2.06
C THR A 187 11.54 8.13 2.22
N SER A 188 12.09 7.79 3.37
CA SER A 188 13.52 7.79 3.65
C SER A 188 14.12 6.39 3.47
N MET A 189 15.16 6.30 2.66
CA MET A 189 15.96 5.09 2.52
C MET A 189 16.98 4.93 3.64
N PHE A 190 17.24 5.98 4.44
CA PHE A 190 18.38 6.07 5.36
C PHE A 190 18.51 4.84 6.26
N ARG A 191 17.39 4.33 6.76
CA ARG A 191 17.35 3.24 7.75
C ARG A 191 17.23 1.85 7.11
N PHE A 192 17.05 1.72 5.80
CA PHE A 192 16.67 0.43 5.20
C PHE A 192 17.83 -0.55 5.00
N TYR A 193 19.07 -0.10 5.08
CA TYR A 193 20.27 -0.90 4.81
C TYR A 193 21.34 -0.83 5.91
N ASP A 194 20.95 -0.43 7.14
CA ASP A 194 21.77 -0.52 8.35
C ASP A 194 23.23 -0.03 8.17
N GLY A 195 23.40 1.17 7.60
CA GLY A 195 24.70 1.81 7.37
C GLY A 195 25.04 1.94 5.89
N ASN A 196 25.40 0.83 5.23
CA ASN A 196 25.76 0.82 3.82
C ASN A 196 24.93 -0.18 3.02
N LEU A 197 24.43 0.26 1.87
CA LEU A 197 23.76 -0.61 0.91
C LEU A 197 24.80 -1.42 0.14
N THR A 198 24.67 -2.74 0.18
CA THR A 198 25.51 -3.72 -0.51
C THR A 198 24.61 -4.69 -1.29
N GLU A 199 25.18 -5.52 -2.16
CA GLU A 199 24.41 -6.56 -2.84
C GLU A 199 23.77 -7.56 -1.85
N SER A 200 24.42 -7.85 -0.72
CA SER A 200 23.90 -8.81 0.27
C SER A 200 22.66 -8.32 1.03
N ASN A 201 22.50 -7.02 1.23
CA ASN A 201 21.33 -6.43 1.88
C ASN A 201 20.38 -5.71 0.89
N PHE A 202 20.68 -5.75 -0.41
CA PHE A 202 19.95 -5.04 -1.47
C PHE A 202 18.46 -5.39 -1.48
N ASN A 203 18.12 -6.68 -1.50
CA ASN A 203 16.74 -7.15 -1.58
C ASN A 203 15.93 -6.77 -0.35
N LYS A 204 16.52 -6.93 0.84
CA LYS A 204 15.86 -6.57 2.10
C LYS A 204 15.57 -5.06 2.17
N SER A 205 16.55 -4.25 1.77
CA SER A 205 16.41 -2.79 1.69
C SER A 205 15.39 -2.38 0.62
N LEU A 206 15.38 -3.08 -0.52
CA LEU A 206 14.41 -2.83 -1.59
C LEU A 206 13.00 -3.11 -1.09
N GLU A 207 12.77 -4.28 -0.50
CA GLU A 207 11.47 -4.69 0.04
C GLU A 207 10.91 -3.66 1.03
N ARG A 208 11.75 -3.13 1.94
CA ARG A 208 11.40 -2.03 2.85
C ARG A 208 10.99 -0.77 2.08
N LEU A 209 11.75 -0.37 1.06
CA LEU A 209 11.41 0.78 0.22
C LEU A 209 10.07 0.59 -0.52
N LEU A 210 9.80 -0.60 -1.04
CA LEU A 210 8.53 -0.92 -1.72
C LEU A 210 7.35 -0.83 -0.74
N LYS A 211 7.47 -1.45 0.43
CA LYS A 211 6.46 -1.45 1.50
C LYS A 211 6.14 -0.04 1.96
N ILE A 212 7.15 0.73 2.37
CA ILE A 212 6.91 2.09 2.88
C ILE A 212 6.40 3.01 1.76
N SER A 213 6.94 2.94 0.54
CA SER A 213 6.45 3.82 -0.53
C SER A 213 5.00 3.54 -0.94
N SER A 214 4.61 2.26 -1.02
CA SER A 214 3.21 1.89 -1.30
C SER A 214 2.28 2.23 -0.13
N HIS A 215 2.75 2.10 1.11
CA HIS A 215 2.02 2.52 2.31
C HIS A 215 1.71 4.03 2.28
N GLU A 216 2.73 4.87 2.08
CA GLU A 216 2.56 6.32 2.05
C GLU A 216 1.68 6.77 0.88
N ILE A 217 1.81 6.17 -0.30
CA ILE A 217 0.91 6.44 -1.43
C ILE A 217 -0.52 5.96 -1.13
N GLY A 218 -0.68 4.85 -0.40
CA GLY A 218 -1.98 4.37 0.07
C GLY A 218 -2.70 5.41 0.95
N HIS A 219 -1.98 6.10 1.82
CA HIS A 219 -2.52 7.24 2.58
C HIS A 219 -2.99 8.38 1.68
N MET A 220 -2.25 8.70 0.62
CA MET A 220 -2.67 9.73 -0.36
C MET A 220 -3.97 9.37 -1.08
N PHE A 221 -4.27 8.08 -1.23
CA PHE A 221 -5.54 7.58 -1.76
C PHE A 221 -6.63 7.38 -0.68
N GLY A 222 -6.40 7.86 0.54
CA GLY A 222 -7.39 7.87 1.62
C GLY A 222 -7.45 6.59 2.47
N VAL A 223 -6.53 5.65 2.28
CA VAL A 223 -6.48 4.43 3.11
C VAL A 223 -5.79 4.75 4.44
N SER A 224 -6.47 4.56 5.57
CA SER A 224 -5.86 4.70 6.90
C SER A 224 -4.97 3.49 7.22
N HIS A 225 -4.32 3.50 8.39
CA HIS A 225 -3.72 2.27 8.89
C HIS A 225 -4.75 1.15 8.95
N CYS A 226 -4.32 -0.05 8.52
CA CYS A 226 -5.14 -1.25 8.52
C CYS A 226 -4.98 -1.98 9.85
N LEU A 227 -6.09 -2.40 10.45
CA LEU A 227 -6.08 -3.29 11.63
C LEU A 227 -6.78 -4.64 11.34
N ASN A 228 -7.21 -4.86 10.09
CA ASN A 228 -7.95 -6.05 9.67
C ASN A 228 -7.07 -7.30 9.53
N ALA A 229 -5.87 -7.14 8.97
CA ALA A 229 -4.95 -8.24 8.64
C ALA A 229 -3.53 -7.70 8.47
N ASN A 230 -2.54 -8.61 8.40
CA ASN A 230 -1.18 -8.31 7.97
C ASN A 230 -1.24 -7.76 6.53
N CYS A 231 -0.90 -6.49 6.41
CA CYS A 231 -1.19 -5.63 5.28
C CYS A 231 -0.10 -4.58 5.18
N VAL A 232 0.28 -4.20 3.96
CA VAL A 232 1.24 -3.09 3.75
C VAL A 232 0.78 -1.77 4.40
N MET A 233 -0.52 -1.61 4.62
CA MET A 233 -1.10 -0.45 5.29
C MET A 233 -1.08 -0.55 6.83
N ASN A 234 -0.47 -1.57 7.45
CA ASN A 234 -0.30 -1.58 8.90
C ASN A 234 0.70 -0.48 9.31
N GLY A 235 0.39 0.27 10.37
CA GLY A 235 1.36 1.20 10.97
C GLY A 235 2.56 0.44 11.54
N THR A 236 3.75 1.05 11.50
CA THR A 236 4.98 0.43 12.01
C THR A 236 5.83 1.43 12.79
N ASN A 237 6.47 0.98 13.88
CA ASN A 237 7.36 1.76 14.74
C ASN A 237 8.84 1.50 14.43
N ASN A 238 9.18 0.33 13.89
CA ASN A 238 10.55 -0.12 13.71
C ASN A 238 10.66 -1.10 12.53
N LEU A 239 11.89 -1.36 12.07
CA LEU A 239 12.14 -2.20 10.90
C LEU A 239 11.77 -3.65 11.12
N THR A 240 11.88 -4.19 12.34
CA THR A 240 11.47 -5.58 12.63
C THR A 240 9.98 -5.75 12.42
N GLU A 241 9.18 -4.77 12.87
CA GLU A 241 7.73 -4.73 12.62
C GLU A 241 7.44 -4.58 11.12
N THR A 242 8.12 -3.67 10.41
CA THR A 242 8.00 -3.53 8.94
C THR A 242 8.33 -4.82 8.20
N ASP A 243 9.41 -5.51 8.58
CA ASP A 243 9.87 -6.76 7.97
C ASP A 243 8.87 -7.91 8.22
N SER A 244 8.10 -7.85 9.31
CA SER A 244 7.09 -8.86 9.64
C SER A 244 5.78 -8.72 8.85
N HIS A 245 5.52 -7.53 8.31
CA HIS A 245 4.36 -7.25 7.47
C HIS A 245 4.63 -7.55 6.01
N PHE A 246 3.62 -7.91 5.23
CA PHE A 246 3.73 -8.13 3.78
C PHE A 246 3.59 -6.83 2.98
N ALA A 247 4.16 -6.78 1.77
CA ALA A 247 3.91 -5.74 0.78
C ALA A 247 2.50 -5.86 0.14
N ARG A 248 1.84 -6.99 0.37
CA ARG A 248 0.44 -7.23 0.02
C ARG A 248 -0.49 -6.30 0.83
N ALA A 249 -1.39 -5.60 0.14
CA ALA A 249 -2.59 -5.06 0.78
C ALA A 249 -3.58 -6.22 1.05
N CYS A 250 -4.20 -6.26 2.23
CA CYS A 250 -5.24 -7.24 2.52
C CYS A 250 -6.46 -7.08 1.60
N SER A 251 -7.36 -8.07 1.59
CA SER A 251 -8.57 -8.05 0.75
C SER A 251 -9.36 -6.74 0.88
N LEU A 252 -9.58 -6.27 2.12
CA LEU A 252 -10.27 -5.01 2.41
C LEU A 252 -9.52 -3.78 1.85
N CYS A 253 -8.20 -3.71 2.02
CA CYS A 253 -7.43 -2.56 1.52
C CYS A 253 -7.32 -2.58 -0.02
N GLN A 254 -7.27 -3.77 -0.64
CA GLN A 254 -7.36 -3.88 -2.10
C GLN A 254 -8.74 -3.44 -2.58
N GLN A 255 -9.83 -3.82 -1.90
CA GLN A 255 -11.18 -3.37 -2.24
C GLN A 255 -11.31 -1.84 -2.16
N LYS A 256 -10.76 -1.22 -1.11
CA LYS A 256 -10.70 0.24 -0.95
C LYS A 256 -9.96 0.89 -2.12
N LEU A 257 -8.71 0.49 -2.38
CA LEU A 257 -7.90 1.05 -3.46
C LEU A 257 -8.57 0.86 -4.83
N ASN A 258 -9.06 -0.35 -5.12
CA ASN A 258 -9.72 -0.66 -6.38
C ASN A 258 -10.97 0.19 -6.62
N SER A 259 -11.75 0.49 -5.59
CA SER A 259 -12.94 1.35 -5.73
C SER A 259 -12.63 2.78 -6.19
N SER A 260 -11.39 3.26 -5.99
CA SER A 260 -10.95 4.60 -6.40
C SER A 260 -10.08 4.60 -7.65
N LEU A 261 -9.22 3.59 -7.79
CA LEU A 261 -8.24 3.48 -8.88
C LEU A 261 -8.75 2.67 -10.08
N LYS A 262 -9.71 1.77 -9.85
CA LYS A 262 -10.31 0.89 -10.86
C LYS A 262 -9.28 0.06 -11.64
N TYR A 263 -8.21 -0.37 -10.99
CA TYR A 263 -7.24 -1.27 -11.58
C TYR A 263 -7.83 -2.66 -11.87
N ASP A 264 -7.23 -3.41 -12.78
CA ASP A 264 -7.53 -4.82 -13.02
C ASP A 264 -6.90 -5.68 -11.92
N ASN A 265 -7.74 -6.33 -11.11
CA ASN A 265 -7.32 -7.12 -9.97
C ASN A 265 -6.43 -8.33 -10.36
N GLN A 266 -6.77 -9.05 -11.44
CA GLN A 266 -6.04 -10.24 -11.87
C GLN A 266 -4.71 -9.86 -12.50
N LYS A 267 -4.72 -8.88 -13.41
CA LYS A 267 -3.50 -8.37 -14.04
C LYS A 267 -2.52 -7.84 -12.99
N ARG A 268 -3.01 -7.03 -12.04
CA ARG A 268 -2.19 -6.51 -10.94
C ARG A 268 -1.54 -7.62 -10.13
N LEU A 269 -2.30 -8.67 -9.78
CA LEU A 269 -1.78 -9.80 -9.01
C LEU A 269 -0.68 -10.55 -9.76
N ILE A 270 -0.90 -10.86 -11.04
CA ILE A 270 0.08 -11.55 -11.90
C ILE A 270 1.35 -10.71 -12.06
N GLU A 271 1.21 -9.43 -12.41
CA GLU A 271 2.36 -8.54 -12.61
C GLU A 271 3.19 -8.36 -11.32
N LEU A 272 2.53 -8.25 -10.16
CA LEU A 272 3.22 -8.15 -8.87
C LEU A 272 3.93 -9.45 -8.50
N ARG A 273 3.28 -10.60 -8.68
CA ARG A 273 3.90 -11.91 -8.44
C ARG A 273 5.16 -12.07 -9.30
N ASP A 274 5.06 -11.86 -10.60
CA ASP A 274 6.17 -12.03 -11.53
C ASP A 274 7.30 -11.03 -11.24
N PHE A 275 6.95 -9.81 -10.79
CA PHE A 275 7.94 -8.84 -10.30
C PHE A 275 8.68 -9.36 -9.07
N PHE A 276 7.98 -9.88 -8.06
CA PHE A 276 8.59 -10.40 -6.84
C PHE A 276 9.48 -11.61 -7.11
N GLU A 277 9.06 -12.52 -8.00
CA GLU A 277 9.87 -13.65 -8.44
C GLU A 277 11.17 -13.16 -9.10
N LYS A 278 11.07 -12.26 -10.09
CA LYS A 278 12.22 -11.72 -10.80
C LYS A 278 13.22 -11.01 -9.89
N GLN A 279 12.75 -10.36 -8.82
CA GLN A 279 13.60 -9.66 -7.86
C GLN A 279 14.07 -10.54 -6.69
N ASN A 280 13.73 -11.84 -6.67
CA ASN A 280 14.02 -12.76 -5.56
C ASN A 280 13.47 -12.26 -4.20
N LEU A 281 12.27 -11.70 -4.21
CA LEU A 281 11.53 -11.28 -3.01
C LEU A 281 10.60 -12.41 -2.57
N ASN A 282 11.20 -13.51 -2.10
CA ASN A 282 10.53 -14.81 -1.92
C ASN A 282 9.28 -14.76 -1.02
N SER A 283 9.31 -14.01 0.08
CA SER A 283 8.16 -13.87 0.98
C SER A 283 6.95 -13.26 0.26
N GLU A 284 7.19 -12.18 -0.48
CA GLU A 284 6.16 -11.46 -1.22
C GLU A 284 5.67 -12.26 -2.44
N PHE A 285 6.58 -12.96 -3.12
CA PHE A 285 6.23 -13.88 -4.21
C PHE A 285 5.31 -15.01 -3.74
N LEU A 286 5.69 -15.73 -2.68
CA LEU A 286 4.88 -16.81 -2.13
C LEU A 286 3.51 -16.30 -1.69
N ARG A 287 3.47 -15.08 -1.13
CA ARG A 287 2.20 -14.49 -0.72
C ARG A 287 1.30 -14.21 -1.92
N ALA A 288 1.82 -13.61 -2.98
CA ALA A 288 1.09 -13.35 -4.21
C ALA A 288 0.68 -14.65 -4.93
N GLU A 289 1.55 -15.67 -4.94
CA GLU A 289 1.26 -16.97 -5.54
C GLU A 289 0.12 -17.72 -4.81
N THR A 290 -0.06 -17.49 -3.50
CA THR A 290 -1.21 -18.05 -2.78
C THR A 290 -2.52 -17.43 -3.23
N ASP A 291 -2.56 -16.11 -3.43
CA ASP A 291 -3.74 -15.43 -4.00
C ASP A 291 -3.98 -15.85 -5.45
N PHE A 292 -2.92 -16.12 -6.22
CA PHE A 292 -3.07 -16.58 -7.58
C PHE A 292 -3.72 -17.97 -7.66
N LYS A 293 -3.32 -18.89 -6.76
CA LYS A 293 -3.84 -20.26 -6.72
C LYS A 293 -5.33 -20.33 -6.37
N ILE A 294 -5.86 -19.44 -5.54
CA ILE A 294 -7.29 -19.45 -5.16
C ILE A 294 -8.21 -18.86 -6.25
N LEU A 295 -7.63 -18.22 -7.27
CA LEU A 295 -8.37 -17.62 -8.38
C LEU A 295 -8.39 -18.51 -9.63
N LYS A 296 -7.58 -19.57 -9.64
CA LYS A 296 -7.63 -20.65 -10.64
C LYS A 296 -8.74 -21.64 -10.29
#